data_AF-A0A3E4UF70-F1
#
_entry.id   AF-A0A3E4UF70-F1
#
_cell.length_a   1.000
_cell.length_b   1.000
_cell.length_c   1.000
_cell.angle_alpha   90.00
_cell.angle_beta   90.00
_cell.angle_gamma   90.00
#
_symmetry.space_group_name_H-M   'P 1'
#
loop_
_entity.id
_entity.type
_entity.pdbx_description
1 polymer ?
#
loop_
_entity_poly.entity_id
_entity_poly.type
_entity_poly.pdbx_seq_one_letter_code
_entity_poly.pdbx_strand_id
1 'polypeptide(L)'
;MKPGAMDGEWYLEVTLFANHHNPEVEELFEFLTYAAAKAPGSYGMFYMHDDEDRTGMENEFQVFVIARGKIRREKDPFLSPFIPAVEDAEA
;
A
#
# COMPACT_ATOMS: atom_id res chain seq x y z
N MET A 1 -7.90 6.31 8.25
CA MET A 1 -8.96 5.89 7.31
C MET A 1 -10.08 6.93 7.31
N LYS A 2 -10.57 7.34 6.14
CA LYS A 2 -11.67 8.29 5.99
C LYS A 2 -12.64 7.82 4.90
N PRO A 3 -13.88 7.43 5.23
CA PRO A 3 -14.90 7.21 4.22
C PRO A 3 -15.40 8.55 3.67
N GLY A 4 -15.77 8.59 2.41
CA GLY A 4 -16.35 9.75 1.75
C GLY A 4 -17.31 9.34 0.63
N ALA A 5 -18.02 10.32 0.10
CA ALA A 5 -18.85 10.15 -1.09
C ALA A 5 -18.60 11.31 -2.05
N MET A 6 -18.49 11.01 -3.34
CA MET A 6 -18.31 11.98 -4.41
C MET A 6 -19.19 11.54 -5.59
N ASP A 7 -20.00 12.46 -6.12
CA ASP A 7 -20.91 12.20 -7.24
C ASP A 7 -21.83 10.98 -7.07
N GLY A 8 -22.22 10.69 -5.83
CA GLY A 8 -23.08 9.54 -5.48
C GLY A 8 -22.33 8.23 -5.27
N GLU A 9 -21.02 8.20 -5.47
CA GLU A 9 -20.16 7.03 -5.29
C GLU A 9 -19.43 7.08 -3.95
N TRP A 10 -19.41 5.97 -3.22
CA TRP A 10 -18.67 5.84 -1.97
C TRP A 10 -17.22 5.50 -2.23
N TYR A 11 -16.31 6.14 -1.50
CA TYR A 11 -14.89 5.84 -1.54
C TYR A 11 -14.29 5.76 -0.15
N LEU A 12 -13.14 5.12 -0.06
CA LEU A 12 -12.35 5.01 1.15
C LEU A 12 -10.93 5.49 0.88
N GLU A 13 -10.47 6.43 1.70
CA GLU A 13 -9.08 6.87 1.70
C GLU A 13 -8.37 6.34 2.94
N VAL A 14 -7.18 5.76 2.74
CA VAL A 14 -6.35 5.24 3.83
C VAL A 14 -4.90 5.68 3.64
N THR A 15 -4.28 6.06 4.75
CA THR A 15 -2.85 6.31 4.88
C THR A 15 -2.43 5.78 6.24
N LEU A 16 -1.31 5.08 6.30
CA LEU A 16 -0.72 4.54 7.51
C LEU A 16 0.78 4.90 7.52
N PHE A 17 1.28 5.38 8.65
CA PHE A 17 2.69 5.71 8.86
C PHE A 17 3.26 4.77 9.92
N ALA A 18 3.62 3.56 9.48
CA ALA A 18 4.29 2.58 10.33
C ALA A 18 5.80 2.63 10.07
N ASN A 19 6.61 2.61 11.14
CA ASN A 19 8.08 2.60 11.01
C ASN A 19 8.63 1.25 10.56
N HIS A 20 7.88 0.16 10.76
CA HIS A 20 8.23 -1.21 10.41
C HIS A 20 6.97 -1.95 10.00
N HIS A 21 7.13 -3.08 9.30
CA HIS A 21 6.03 -4.00 9.08
C HIS A 21 5.58 -4.57 10.44
N ASN A 22 4.35 -4.25 10.84
CA ASN A 22 3.84 -4.58 12.17
C ASN A 22 2.38 -5.08 12.09
N PRO A 23 1.77 -5.53 13.22
CA PRO A 23 0.40 -6.02 13.22
C PRO A 23 -0.64 -5.01 12.71
N GLU A 24 -0.42 -3.70 12.83
CA GLU A 24 -1.35 -2.68 12.32
C GLU A 24 -1.37 -2.66 10.78
N VAL A 25 -0.22 -2.90 10.13
CA VAL A 25 -0.14 -3.09 8.68
C VAL A 25 -0.97 -4.30 8.27
N GLU A 26 -0.80 -5.43 8.95
CA GLU A 26 -1.54 -6.67 8.66
C GLU A 26 -3.05 -6.48 8.85
N GLU A 27 -3.48 -5.85 9.94
CA GLU A 27 -4.90 -5.53 10.20
C GLU A 27 -5.50 -4.67 9.09
N LEU A 28 -4.72 -3.71 8.54
CA LEU A 28 -5.16 -2.93 7.39
C LEU A 28 -5.33 -3.79 6.13
N PHE A 29 -4.39 -4.69 5.84
CA PHE A 29 -4.50 -5.62 4.71
C PHE A 29 -5.70 -6.56 4.85
N GLU A 30 -5.95 -7.08 6.05
CA GLU A 30 -7.13 -7.90 6.34
C GLU A 30 -8.43 -7.14 6.11
N PHE A 31 -8.52 -5.90 6.61
CA PHE A 31 -9.67 -5.04 6.42
C PHE A 31 -9.91 -4.74 4.94
N LEU A 32 -8.88 -4.37 4.18
CA LEU A 32 -9.00 -4.09 2.75
C LEU A 32 -9.39 -5.35 1.96
N THR A 33 -8.85 -6.51 2.34
CA THR A 33 -9.21 -7.80 1.74
C THR A 33 -10.68 -8.14 1.98
N TYR A 34 -11.15 -7.93 3.22
CA TYR A 34 -12.56 -8.08 3.58
C TYR A 34 -13.46 -7.13 2.78
N ALA A 35 -13.10 -5.85 2.70
CA ALA A 35 -13.86 -4.84 1.96
C ALA A 35 -13.96 -5.19 0.46
N ALA A 36 -12.84 -5.58 -0.16
CA ALA A 36 -12.80 -6.02 -1.55
C ALA A 36 -13.74 -7.21 -1.78
N ALA A 37 -13.70 -8.22 -0.91
CA ALA A 37 -14.56 -9.39 -1.03
C ALA A 37 -16.06 -9.06 -0.89
N LYS A 38 -16.42 -8.07 -0.06
CA LYS A 38 -17.81 -7.62 0.14
C LYS A 38 -18.33 -6.73 -0.99
N ALA A 39 -17.45 -5.97 -1.63
CA ALA A 39 -17.78 -5.08 -2.73
C ALA A 39 -16.95 -5.44 -3.98
N PRO A 40 -17.26 -6.56 -4.66
CA PRO A 40 -16.45 -7.04 -5.79
C PRO A 40 -16.43 -6.10 -7.00
N GLY A 41 -17.38 -5.15 -7.07
CA GLY A 41 -17.39 -4.08 -8.08
C GLY A 41 -16.46 -2.90 -7.76
N SER A 42 -15.96 -2.80 -6.53
CA SER A 42 -15.01 -1.76 -6.14
C SER A 42 -13.63 -2.01 -6.76
N TYR A 43 -12.94 -0.91 -7.01
CA TYR A 43 -11.59 -0.88 -7.53
C TYR A 43 -10.76 0.13 -6.73
N GLY A 44 -9.45 -0.07 -6.69
CA GLY A 44 -8.55 0.81 -5.96
C GLY A 44 -7.11 0.37 -6.05
N MET A 45 -6.22 1.18 -5.49
CA MET A 45 -4.80 0.90 -5.44
C MET A 45 -4.20 1.58 -4.22
N PHE A 46 -3.20 0.97 -3.62
CA PHE A 46 -2.39 1.61 -2.58
C PHE A 46 -0.92 1.22 -2.72
N TYR A 47 -0.07 2.11 -2.23
CA TYR A 47 1.38 1.96 -2.24
C TYR A 47 1.88 1.65 -0.84
N MET A 48 2.90 0.81 -0.76
CA MET A 48 3.64 0.53 0.45
C MET A 48 5.13 0.53 0.13
N HIS A 49 5.92 1.10 1.02
CA HIS A 49 7.37 0.92 1.01
C HIS A 49 7.72 0.13 2.27
N ASP A 50 8.35 -1.02 2.10
CA ASP A 50 8.74 -1.93 3.17
C ASP A 50 10.19 -2.34 2.95
N ASP A 51 11.09 -1.67 3.67
CA ASP A 51 12.54 -1.88 3.60
C ASP A 51 13.00 -3.15 4.33
N GLU A 52 12.08 -3.84 5.01
CA GLU A 52 12.33 -5.12 5.68
C GLU A 52 11.93 -6.32 4.82
N ASP A 53 11.30 -6.11 3.65
CA ASP A 53 10.86 -7.17 2.75
C ASP A 53 12.04 -8.08 2.35
N ARG A 54 11.90 -9.40 2.55
CA ARG A 54 12.93 -10.40 2.22
C ARG A 54 12.68 -11.14 0.90
N THR A 55 11.69 -10.71 0.14
CA THR A 55 11.30 -11.27 -1.16
C THR A 55 11.99 -10.59 -2.34
N GLY A 56 12.90 -9.64 -2.09
CA GLY A 56 13.67 -8.92 -3.12
C GLY A 56 13.02 -7.60 -3.56
N MET A 57 12.16 -7.01 -2.72
CA MET A 57 11.42 -5.77 -2.98
C MET A 57 11.71 -4.69 -1.93
N GLU A 58 12.71 -4.89 -1.06
CA GLU A 58 13.10 -4.00 0.04
C GLU A 58 13.47 -2.57 -0.41
N ASN A 59 13.86 -2.41 -1.68
CA ASN A 59 14.21 -1.10 -2.23
C ASN A 59 13.16 -0.58 -3.23
N GLU A 60 12.06 -1.29 -3.45
CA GLU A 60 11.02 -0.97 -4.43
C GLU A 60 9.72 -0.53 -3.73
N PHE A 61 9.00 0.42 -4.33
CA PHE A 61 7.61 0.67 -3.93
C PHE A 61 6.73 -0.51 -4.38
N GLN A 62 5.97 -1.06 -3.44
CA GLN A 62 5.05 -2.17 -3.68
C GLN A 62 3.66 -1.61 -3.96
N VAL A 63 3.05 -2.07 -5.05
CA VAL A 63 1.72 -1.62 -5.47
C VAL A 63 0.72 -2.73 -5.22
N PHE A 64 -0.36 -2.42 -4.55
CA PHE A 64 -1.45 -3.36 -4.32
C PHE A 64 -2.70 -2.90 -5.07
N VAL A 65 -3.11 -3.70 -6.05
CA VAL A 65 -4.27 -3.43 -6.89
C VAL A 65 -5.48 -4.19 -6.36
N ILE A 66 -6.56 -3.46 -6.11
CA ILE A 66 -7.87 -4.00 -5.73
C ILE A 66 -8.75 -4.05 -6.96
N ALA A 67 -9.16 -5.25 -7.36
CA ALA A 67 -10.10 -5.43 -8.45
C ALA A 67 -10.84 -6.75 -8.33
N ARG A 68 -12.13 -6.77 -8.70
CA ARG A 68 -12.95 -8.00 -8.76
C ARG A 68 -12.94 -8.78 -7.45
N GLY A 69 -12.96 -8.04 -6.34
CA GLY A 69 -12.94 -8.56 -4.97
C GLY A 69 -11.65 -9.26 -4.54
N LYS A 70 -10.52 -8.94 -5.18
CA LYS A 70 -9.19 -9.47 -4.83
C LYS A 70 -8.18 -8.34 -4.74
N ILE A 71 -7.15 -8.56 -3.92
CA ILE A 71 -5.95 -7.73 -3.86
C ILE A 71 -4.80 -8.50 -4.51
N ARG A 72 -4.01 -7.84 -5.35
CA ARG A 72 -2.80 -8.40 -5.97
C ARG A 72 -1.65 -7.43 -5.78
N ARG A 73 -0.47 -7.98 -5.49
CA ARG A 73 0.78 -7.23 -5.48
C ARG A 73 1.33 -7.14 -6.91
N GLU A 74 1.71 -5.95 -7.33
CA GLU A 74 2.30 -5.62 -8.62
C GLU A 74 3.57 -4.77 -8.40
N LYS A 75 4.46 -4.74 -9.41
CA LYS A 75 5.61 -3.83 -9.41
C LYS A 75 5.17 -2.41 -9.77
N ASP A 76 5.73 -1.42 -9.10
CA ASP A 76 5.49 -0.01 -9.44
C ASP A 76 6.20 0.37 -10.76
N PRO A 77 5.49 0.82 -11.80
CA PRO A 77 6.11 1.29 -13.04
C PRO A 77 6.42 2.80 -13.03
N PHE A 78 6.05 3.54 -11.98
CA PHE A 78 6.06 5.00 -11.92
C PHE A 78 7.10 5.55 -10.93
N LEU A 79 7.17 4.99 -9.72
CA LEU A 79 8.15 5.43 -8.73
C LEU A 79 9.47 4.67 -8.93
N SER A 80 10.58 5.41 -8.89
CA SER A 80 11.89 4.77 -8.82
C SER A 80 12.04 4.04 -7.48
N PRO A 81 12.88 3.00 -7.41
CA PRO A 81 13.40 2.50 -6.16
C PRO A 81 13.87 3.62 -5.22
N PHE A 82 13.87 3.37 -3.92
CA PHE A 82 14.40 4.31 -2.95
C PHE A 82 15.90 4.57 -3.24
N ILE A 83 16.29 5.84 -3.21
CA ILE A 83 17.68 6.28 -3.37
C ILE A 83 18.10 6.88 -2.03
N PRO A 84 18.84 6.13 -1.18
CA PRO A 84 19.29 6.65 0.10
C PRO A 84 20.27 7.80 -0.12
N ALA A 85 20.14 8.86 0.67
CA ALA A 85 21.21 9.83 0.82
C ALA A 85 22.34 9.18 1.64
N VAL A 86 23.56 9.22 1.12
CA VAL A 86 24.75 8.84 1.89
C VAL A 86 25.16 10.06 2.70
N GLU A 87 25.22 9.93 4.02
CA GLU A 87 25.80 10.99 4.88
C GLU A 87 27.28 11.15 4.55
N ASP A 88 27.73 12.41 4.43
CA ASP A 88 29.16 12.70 4.32
C ASP A 88 29.86 12.26 5.61
N ALA A 89 31.08 11.72 5.48
CA ALA A 89 31.88 11.38 6.65
C ALA A 89 32.10 12.65 7.50
N GLU A 90 31.78 12.57 8.80
CA GLU A 90 32.09 13.64 9.75
C GLU A 90 33.59 13.98 9.64
N ALA A 91 33.89 15.26 9.36
CA ALA A 91 35.25 15.78 9.17
C ALA A 91 36.00 16.02 10.50
#